data_AF-S9PNY2-F1
#
_entry.id   AF-S9PNY2-F1
#
_cell.length_a   1.000
_cell.length_b   1.000
_cell.length_c   1.000
_cell.angle_alpha   90.00
_cell.angle_beta   90.00
_cell.angle_gamma   90.00
#
_symmetry.space_group_name_H-M   'P 1'
#
loop_
_entity.id
_entity.type
_entity.pdbx_description
1 polymer ?
#
loop_
_entity_poly.entity_id
_entity_poly.type
_entity_poly.pdbx_seq_one_letter_code
_entity_poly.pdbx_strand_id
1 'polypeptide(L)'
;MAVQYDPKIIAQHAEALYRRASRIVFTSGVTGLIVGAVALGVASNNSPSNTVLTFVGALLGALMGISIGRGRAFVYQLQAQQALCQVEIESNTRRAAALTSALPVKSD
;
A
#
# COMPACT_ATOMS: atom_id res chain seq x y z
N MET A 1 -22.35 -7.49 -23.79
CA MET A 1 -20.92 -7.35 -24.14
C MET A 1 -20.14 -8.26 -23.21
N ALA A 2 -19.54 -9.34 -23.73
CA ALA A 2 -18.65 -10.16 -22.92
C ALA A 2 -17.37 -9.35 -22.69
N VAL A 3 -17.16 -8.88 -21.44
CA VAL A 3 -15.92 -8.20 -21.07
C VAL A 3 -14.82 -9.24 -21.13
N GLN A 4 -13.92 -9.10 -22.11
CA GLN A 4 -12.80 -10.01 -22.30
C GLN A 4 -11.80 -9.77 -21.16
N TYR A 5 -11.61 -10.80 -20.34
CA TYR A 5 -10.73 -10.74 -19.18
C TYR A 5 -9.27 -10.57 -19.62
N ASP A 6 -8.66 -9.42 -19.30
CA ASP A 6 -7.24 -9.15 -19.57
C ASP A 6 -6.43 -9.18 -18.25
N PRO A 7 -5.61 -10.21 -18.00
CA PRO A 7 -4.78 -10.31 -16.80
C PRO A 7 -3.77 -9.17 -16.67
N LYS A 8 -3.43 -8.46 -17.76
CA LYS A 8 -2.51 -7.30 -17.71
C LYS A 8 -3.08 -6.13 -16.92
N ILE A 9 -4.41 -5.96 -16.91
CA ILE A 9 -5.08 -4.88 -16.18
C ILE A 9 -4.91 -5.07 -14.67
N ILE A 10 -4.97 -6.32 -14.20
CA ILE A 10 -4.81 -6.66 -12.77
C ILE A 10 -3.36 -6.46 -12.32
N ALA A 11 -2.40 -6.85 -13.17
CA ALA A 11 -0.98 -6.59 -12.91
C ALA A 11 -0.68 -5.08 -12.83
N GLN A 12 -1.22 -4.28 -13.76
CA GLN A 12 -1.10 -2.82 -13.70
C GLN A 12 -1.74 -2.22 -12.45
N HIS A 13 -2.88 -2.77 -12.00
CA HIS A 13 -3.55 -2.31 -10.78
C HIS A 13 -2.73 -2.59 -9.53
N ALA A 14 -2.13 -3.78 -9.41
CA ALA A 14 -1.23 -4.15 -8.31
C ALA A 14 0.02 -3.25 -8.29
N GLU A 15 0.61 -2.96 -9.45
CA GLU A 15 1.77 -2.09 -9.57
C GLU A 15 1.43 -0.62 -9.25
N ALA A 16 0.23 -0.15 -9.63
CA ALA A 16 -0.28 1.16 -9.25
C ALA A 16 -0.51 1.29 -7.73
N LEU A 17 -1.01 0.23 -7.08
CA LEU A 17 -1.15 0.16 -5.62
C LEU A 17 0.21 0.20 -4.91
N TYR A 18 1.23 -0.48 -5.45
CA TYR A 18 2.59 -0.45 -4.91
C TYR A 18 3.25 0.92 -5.05
N ARG A 19 3.06 1.59 -6.19
CA ARG A 19 3.52 2.98 -6.40
C ARG A 19 2.79 3.99 -5.49
N ARG A 20 1.51 3.75 -5.20
CA ARG A 20 0.76 4.56 -4.21
C ARG A 20 1.27 4.34 -2.81
N ALA A 21 1.59 3.10 -2.44
CA ALA A 21 2.15 2.76 -1.14
C ALA A 21 3.45 3.51 -0.85
N SER A 22 4.39 3.56 -1.81
CA SER A 22 5.64 4.32 -1.64
C SER A 22 5.40 5.83 -1.54
N ARG A 23 4.47 6.37 -2.34
CA ARG A 23 4.10 7.79 -2.29
C ARG A 23 3.47 8.18 -0.96
N ILE A 24 2.67 7.30 -0.34
CA ILE A 24 2.04 7.55 0.96
C ILE A 24 3.08 7.58 2.08
N VAL A 25 4.05 6.67 2.08
CA VAL A 25 5.15 6.68 3.06
C VAL A 25 5.99 7.95 2.91
N PHE A 26 6.28 8.36 1.67
CA PHE A 26 7.05 9.57 1.42
C PHE A 26 6.30 10.82 1.87
N THR A 27 5.03 10.97 1.47
CA THR A 27 4.21 12.13 1.85
C THR A 27 3.97 12.20 3.34
N SER A 28 3.69 11.07 4.02
CA SER A 28 3.52 11.06 5.46
C SER A 28 4.82 11.35 6.21
N GLY A 29 5.97 10.89 5.70
CA GLY A 29 7.29 11.22 6.24
C GLY A 29 7.61 12.72 6.11
N VAL A 30 7.36 13.32 4.95
CA VAL A 30 7.54 14.77 4.73
C VAL A 30 6.60 15.59 5.62
N THR A 31 5.32 15.22 5.71
CA THR A 31 4.38 15.90 6.60
C THR A 31 4.81 15.76 8.07
N GLY A 32 5.25 14.57 8.48
CA GLY A 32 5.79 14.33 9.82
C GLY A 32 7.02 15.18 10.12
N LEU A 33 7.93 15.30 9.15
CA LEU A 33 9.12 16.16 9.26
C LEU A 33 8.72 17.62 9.49
N ILE A 34 7.82 18.16 8.66
CA ILE A 34 7.37 19.55 8.75
C ILE A 34 6.67 19.79 10.10
N VAL A 35 5.75 18.91 10.50
CA VAL A 35 5.02 19.04 11.75
C VAL A 35 5.97 18.96 12.95
N GLY A 36 6.92 18.02 12.95
CA GLY A 36 7.91 17.88 14.02
C GLY A 36 8.87 19.05 14.11
N ALA A 37 9.32 19.57 12.96
CA ALA A 37 10.17 20.75 12.87
C ALA A 37 9.45 22.00 13.38
N VAL A 38 8.19 22.20 12.99
CA VAL A 38 7.38 23.34 13.44
C VAL A 38 7.07 23.23 14.93
N ALA A 39 6.63 22.05 15.41
CA ALA A 39 6.24 21.86 16.81
C ALA A 39 7.37 22.20 17.80
N LEU A 40 8.61 21.80 17.50
CA LEU A 40 9.76 22.13 18.34
C LEU A 40 10.46 23.43 17.94
N GLY A 41 10.29 23.89 16.69
CA GLY A 41 10.85 25.14 16.19
C GLY A 41 10.10 26.39 16.65
N VAL A 42 8.79 26.34 16.87
CA VAL A 42 8.02 27.47 17.43
C VAL A 42 8.22 27.63 18.93
N ALA A 43 8.62 26.57 19.64
CA ALA A 43 9.00 26.62 21.05
C ALA A 43 10.40 27.25 21.26
N SER A 44 11.06 27.63 20.16
CA SER A 44 12.48 27.97 20.13
C SER A 44 12.69 29.49 20.08
N ASN A 45 13.27 30.08 21.13
CA ASN A 45 13.85 31.43 21.11
C ASN A 45 15.24 31.38 20.47
N ASN A 46 15.60 32.36 19.62
CA ASN A 46 16.79 32.46 18.75
C ASN A 46 18.16 32.19 19.42
N SER A 47 18.39 30.96 19.87
CA SER A 47 19.57 30.51 20.60
C SER A 47 20.13 29.27 19.90
N PRO A 48 21.45 29.09 19.79
CA PRO A 48 22.06 27.99 19.03
C PRO A 48 21.66 26.59 19.53
N SER A 49 21.28 26.42 20.81
CA SER A 49 20.78 25.13 21.32
C SER A 49 19.40 24.74 20.74
N ASN A 50 18.63 25.72 20.26
CA ASN A 50 17.29 25.50 19.70
C ASN A 50 17.30 25.01 18.25
N THR A 51 18.41 25.22 17.53
CA THR A 51 18.60 24.62 16.21
C THR A 51 18.65 23.10 16.33
N VAL A 52 19.36 22.59 17.34
CA VAL A 52 19.42 21.15 17.63
C VAL A 52 18.03 20.59 17.96
N LEU A 53 17.25 21.31 18.79
CA LEU A 53 15.90 20.90 19.16
C LEU A 53 14.97 20.79 17.94
N THR A 54 15.08 21.73 17.01
CA THR A 54 14.30 21.73 15.76
C THR A 54 14.66 20.53 14.88
N PHE A 55 15.94 20.20 14.74
CA PHE A 55 16.39 19.01 14.01
C PHE A 55 15.92 17.72 14.67
N VAL A 56 15.95 17.63 16.00
CA VAL A 56 15.44 16.48 16.75
C VAL A 56 13.93 16.32 16.52
N GLY A 57 13.17 17.42 16.56
CA GLY A 57 11.74 17.42 16.28
C GLY A 57 11.42 16.98 14.85
N ALA A 58 12.15 17.53 13.87
CA ALA A 58 12.03 17.14 12.47
C ALA A 58 12.31 15.65 12.27
N LEU A 59 13.36 15.13 12.91
CA LEU A 59 13.75 13.72 12.79
C LEU A 59 12.70 12.80 13.44
N LEU A 60 12.26 13.10 14.67
CA LEU A 60 11.24 12.31 15.36
C LEU A 60 9.90 12.35 14.62
N GLY A 61 9.51 13.54 14.15
CA GLY A 61 8.31 13.71 13.32
C GLY A 61 8.37 12.93 12.02
N ALA A 62 9.51 12.93 11.33
CA ALA A 62 9.71 12.14 10.12
C ALA A 62 9.62 10.63 10.41
N LEU A 63 10.25 10.14 11.49
CA LEU A 63 10.22 8.73 11.87
C LEU A 63 8.80 8.25 12.21
N MET A 64 8.05 9.05 12.99
CA MET A 64 6.63 8.77 13.26
C MET A 64 5.79 8.81 11.99
N GLY A 65 5.98 9.83 11.15
CA GLY A 65 5.26 9.99 9.89
C GLY A 65 5.50 8.82 8.92
N ILE A 66 6.74 8.34 8.80
CA ILE A 66 7.10 7.16 7.99
C ILE A 66 6.45 5.90 8.58
N SER A 67 6.47 5.72 9.90
CA SER A 67 5.90 4.54 10.55
C SER A 67 4.38 4.44 10.36
N ILE A 68 3.67 5.56 10.53
CA ILE A 68 2.22 5.65 10.26
C ILE A 68 1.95 5.44 8.76
N GLY A 69 2.77 6.01 7.89
CA GLY A 69 2.70 5.83 6.44
C GLY A 69 2.86 4.38 6.00
N ARG A 70 3.77 3.64 6.63
CA ARG A 70 4.02 2.22 6.35
C ARG A 70 2.80 1.36 6.67
N GLY A 71 2.10 1.63 7.78
CA GLY A 71 0.86 0.92 8.11
C GLY A 71 -0.21 1.13 7.03
N ARG A 72 -0.38 2.36 6.54
CA ARG A 72 -1.34 2.66 5.47
C ARG A 72 -0.93 2.05 4.13
N ALA A 73 0.37 2.07 3.82
CA ALA A 73 0.95 1.41 2.64
C ALA A 73 0.69 -0.11 2.64
N PHE A 74 0.80 -0.75 3.80
CA PHE A 74 0.56 -2.19 3.95
C PHE A 74 -0.89 -2.57 3.66
N VAL A 75 -1.86 -1.74 4.03
CA VAL A 75 -3.28 -1.97 3.69
C VAL A 75 -3.51 -1.99 2.18
N TYR A 76 -2.86 -1.09 1.43
CA TYR A 76 -2.96 -1.10 -0.04
C TYR A 76 -2.30 -2.35 -0.66
N GLN A 77 -1.20 -2.83 -0.07
CA GLN A 77 -0.56 -4.07 -0.51
C GLN A 77 -1.46 -5.29 -0.24
N LEU A 78 -2.11 -5.35 0.93
CA LEU A 78 -3.06 -6.42 1.26
C LEU A 78 -4.27 -6.42 0.31
N GLN A 79 -4.83 -5.26 -0.01
CA GLN A 79 -5.92 -5.15 -0.98
C GLN A 79 -5.50 -5.65 -2.37
N ALA A 80 -4.27 -5.35 -2.81
CA ALA A 80 -3.75 -5.87 -4.07
C ALA A 80 -3.65 -7.41 -4.06
N GLN A 81 -3.16 -8.00 -2.96
CA GLN A 81 -3.07 -9.46 -2.83
C GLN A 81 -4.45 -10.14 -2.78
N GLN A 82 -5.43 -9.52 -2.12
CA GLN A 82 -6.81 -10.03 -2.11
C GLN A 82 -7.41 -10.08 -3.52
N ALA A 83 -7.19 -9.04 -4.33
CA ALA A 83 -7.66 -9.01 -5.72
C ALA A 83 -7.01 -10.13 -6.56
N LEU A 84 -5.70 -10.37 -6.40
CA LEU A 84 -4.99 -11.47 -7.08
C LEU A 84 -5.51 -12.85 -6.66
N CYS A 85 -5.79 -13.04 -5.36
CA CYS A 85 -6.35 -14.29 -4.87
C CYS A 85 -7.73 -14.58 -5.49
N GLN A 86 -8.60 -13.58 -5.60
CA GLN A 86 -9.92 -13.74 -6.21
C GLN A 86 -9.84 -14.16 -7.68
N VAL A 87 -8.90 -13.60 -8.42
CA VAL A 87 -8.60 -13.97 -9.81
C VAL A 87 -8.18 -15.44 -9.91
N GLU A 88 -7.29 -15.89 -9.03
CA GLU A 88 -6.79 -17.25 -9.04
C GLU A 88 -7.89 -18.25 -8.67
N ILE A 89 -8.75 -17.90 -7.70
CA ILE A 89 -9.93 -18.68 -7.32
C ILE A 89 -10.85 -18.83 -8.53
N GLU A 90 -11.18 -17.75 -9.23
CA GLU A 90 -12.05 -17.81 -10.41
C GLU A 90 -11.44 -18.67 -11.52
N SER A 91 -10.12 -18.55 -11.76
CA SER A 91 -9.37 -19.39 -12.70
C SER A 91 -9.47 -20.88 -12.33
N ASN A 92 -9.24 -21.21 -11.05
CA ASN A 92 -9.30 -22.58 -10.57
C ASN A 92 -10.73 -23.13 -10.62
N THR A 93 -11.74 -22.33 -10.26
CA THR A 93 -13.15 -22.71 -10.40
C THR A 93 -13.54 -22.98 -11.85
N ARG A 94 -13.11 -22.15 -12.81
CA ARG A 94 -13.32 -22.40 -14.24
C ARG A 94 -12.67 -23.72 -14.69
N ARG A 95 -11.44 -23.97 -14.25
CA ARG A 95 -10.71 -25.20 -14.59
C ARG A 95 -11.38 -26.44 -13.98
N ALA A 96 -11.81 -26.36 -12.73
CA ALA A 96 -12.54 -27.43 -12.04
C ALA A 96 -13.87 -27.74 -12.76
N ALA A 97 -14.65 -26.71 -13.11
CA ALA A 97 -15.90 -26.88 -13.86
C ALA A 97 -15.67 -27.53 -15.23
N ALA A 98 -14.62 -27.12 -15.96
CA ALA A 98 -14.25 -27.72 -17.23
C ALA A 98 -13.87 -29.21 -17.08
N LEU A 99 -13.09 -29.55 -16.05
CA LEU A 99 -12.72 -30.94 -15.75
C LEU A 99 -13.96 -31.78 -15.42
N THR A 100 -14.87 -31.28 -14.57
CA THR A 100 -16.13 -31.98 -14.24
C THR A 100 -16.99 -32.21 -15.48
N SER A 101 -17.10 -31.23 -16.38
CA SER A 101 -17.86 -31.38 -17.63
C SER A 101 -17.23 -32.35 -18.65
N ALA A 102 -15.91 -32.60 -18.53
CA ALA A 102 -15.17 -33.50 -19.40
C ALA A 102 -15.13 -34.95 -18.89
N LEU A 103 -15.52 -35.21 -17.64
CA LEU A 103 -15.62 -36.56 -17.11
C LEU A 103 -16.89 -37.24 -17.66
N PRO A 104 -16.80 -38.48 -18.19
CA PRO A 104 -17.99 -39.22 -18.59
C PRO A 104 -18.84 -39.48 -17.34
N VAL A 105 -20.10 -39.05 -17.38
CA VAL A 105 -21.09 -39.41 -16.36
C VAL A 105 -21.18 -40.92 -16.35
N LYS A 106 -20.65 -41.57 -15.31
CA LYS A 106 -20.90 -42.98 -15.05
C LYS A 106 -22.38 -43.08 -14.66
N SER A 107 -23.22 -43.35 -15.65
CA SER A 107 -24.60 -43.77 -15.44
C SER A 107 -24.53 -45.14 -14.78
N ASP A 108 -24.67 -45.17 -13.45
CA ASP A 108 -25.00 -46.39 -12.72
C ASP A 108 -26.44 -46.82 -13.02
#